data_AF-A0A924C9H5-F1
#
_entry.id   AF-A0A924C9H5-F1
#
_cell.length_a   1.000
_cell.length_b   1.000
_cell.length_c   1.000
_cell.angle_alpha   90.00
_cell.angle_beta   90.00
_cell.angle_gamma   90.00
#
_symmetry.space_group_name_H-M   'P 1'
#
loop_
_entity.id
_entity.type
_entity.pdbx_description
1 polymer ?
#
loop_
_entity_poly.entity_id
_entity_poly.type
_entity_poly.pdbx_seq_one_letter_code
_entity_poly.pdbx_strand_id
1 'polypeptide(L)' 'MKFILKIVLLLFIPLIGLAQDSVIIITSEDFSKNFDSYALASADGWVFHKGNDINWSKENIDLSGWEKLKPT' A
#
# COMPACT_ATOMS: atom_id res chain seq x y z
N MET A 1 23.36 -0.79 37.57
CA MET A 1 23.13 -1.73 36.46
C MET A 1 21.68 -1.78 35.95
N LYS A 2 20.64 -1.87 36.81
CA LYS A 2 19.23 -1.96 36.36
C LYS A 2 18.75 -0.80 35.47
N PHE A 3 19.29 0.40 35.66
CA PHE A 3 18.93 1.58 34.86
C PHE A 3 19.53 1.54 33.45
N ILE A 4 20.77 1.07 33.33
CA ILE A 4 21.47 0.91 32.03
C ILE A 4 20.73 -0.14 31.18
N LEU A 5 20.30 -1.24 31.80
CA LEU A 5 19.52 -2.28 31.12
C LEU A 5 18.22 -1.74 30.51
N LYS A 6 17.51 -0.85 31.21
CA LYS A 6 16.28 -0.22 30.70
C LYS A 6 16.54 0.70 29.51
N ILE A 7 17.63 1.47 29.56
CA ILE A 7 18.03 2.36 28.45
C ILE A 7 18.40 1.54 27.21
N VAL A 8 19.17 0.47 27.40
CA VAL A 8 19.53 -0.46 26.32
C VAL A 8 18.26 -1.09 25.72
N LEU A 9 17.31 -1.53 26.54
CA LEU A 9 16.05 -2.10 26.07
C LEU A 9 15.22 -1.10 25.23
N LEU A 10 15.21 0.18 25.64
CA LEU A 10 14.51 1.26 24.92
C LEU A 10 15.11 1.53 23.53
N LEU A 11 16.41 1.31 23.33
CA LEU A 11 17.07 1.46 22.03
C LEU A 11 16.69 0.37 21.03
N PHE A 12 16.18 -0.77 21.49
CA PHE A 12 15.74 -1.86 20.61
C PHE A 12 14.29 -1.73 20.13
N ILE A 13 13.46 -0.87 20.73
CA ILE A 13 12.07 -0.65 20.34
C ILE A 13 11.91 -0.29 18.84
N PRO A 14 12.70 0.63 18.24
CA PRO A 14 12.52 0.98 16.82
C PRO A 14 12.95 -0.13 15.84
N LEU A 15 13.71 -1.14 16.27
CA LEU A 15 14.10 -2.27 15.42
C LEU A 15 12.97 -3.28 15.21
N ILE A 16 11.91 -3.22 16.03
CA ILE A 16 10.75 -4.12 15.99
C ILE A 16 9.51 -3.38 15.45
N GLY A 17 9.63 -2.07 15.21
CA GLY A 17 8.56 -1.28 14.61
C GLY A 17 8.47 -1.58 13.12
N LEU A 18 7.42 -2.28 12.70
CA LEU A 18 7.00 -2.27 11.31
C LEU A 18 6.56 -0.84 10.97
N ALA A 19 7.39 -0.11 10.22
CA ALA A 19 6.97 1.17 9.67
C ALA A 19 5.88 0.91 8.62
N GLN A 20 4.89 1.80 8.55
CA GLN A 20 3.90 1.75 7.49
C GLN A 20 4.58 2.06 6.15
N ASP A 21 4.52 1.13 5.19
CA ASP A 21 5.22 1.26 3.90
C ASP A 21 4.62 2.35 2.99
N SER A 22 3.32 2.59 3.10
CA SER A 22 2.60 3.58 2.29
C SER A 22 1.44 4.23 3.04
N VAL A 23 1.24 5.54 2.83
CA VAL A 23 0.11 6.31 3.38
C VAL A 23 -0.77 6.79 2.23
N ILE A 24 -2.07 6.56 2.34
CA ILE A 24 -3.09 7.10 1.43
C ILE A 24 -3.89 8.14 2.22
N ILE A 25 -4.01 9.35 1.68
CA ILE A 25 -4.81 10.43 2.27
C ILE A 25 -6.17 10.42 1.57
N ILE A 26 -7.23 10.22 2.35
CA ILE A 26 -8.62 10.26 1.87
C ILE A 26 -9.26 11.53 2.44
N THR A 27 -9.82 12.38 1.60
CA THR A 27 -10.49 13.62 2.01
C THR A 27 -12.00 13.56 1.75
N SER A 28 -12.75 14.55 2.25
CA SER A 28 -14.19 14.64 2.00
C SER A 28 -14.53 14.80 0.52
N GLU A 29 -13.64 15.37 -0.28
CA GLU A 29 -13.83 15.55 -1.73
C GLU A 29 -13.78 14.22 -2.50
N ASP A 30 -13.14 13.18 -1.95
CA ASP A 30 -13.06 11.85 -2.54
C ASP A 30 -14.40 11.10 -2.50
N PHE A 31 -15.32 11.52 -1.63
CA PHE A 31 -16.67 10.98 -1.53
C PHE A 31 -17.63 11.81 -2.37
N SER A 32 -18.07 11.26 -3.50
CA SER A 32 -19.15 11.88 -4.27
C SER A 32 -20.48 11.77 -3.50
N LYS A 33 -21.43 12.67 -3.76
CA LYS A 33 -22.79 12.62 -3.16
C LYS A 33 -23.53 11.29 -3.36
N ASN A 34 -23.08 10.48 -4.32
CA ASN A 34 -23.72 9.22 -4.71
C ASN A 34 -22.97 7.97 -4.22
N PHE A 35 -21.80 8.12 -3.59
CA PHE A 35 -20.96 7.00 -3.17
C PHE A 35 -20.54 7.15 -1.71
N ASP A 36 -21.03 6.24 -0.86
CA ASP A 36 -20.69 6.17 0.58
C ASP A 36 -19.38 5.40 0.84
N SER A 37 -18.61 5.08 -0.21
CA SER A 37 -17.39 4.28 -0.12
C SER A 37 -16.33 4.76 -1.11
N TYR A 38 -15.06 4.64 -0.72
CA TYR A 38 -13.91 4.96 -1.55
C TYR A 38 -13.12 3.69 -1.88
N ALA A 39 -13.07 3.33 -3.16
CA ALA A 39 -12.40 2.12 -3.63
C ALA A 39 -10.90 2.35 -3.82
N LEU A 40 -10.11 2.03 -2.79
CA LEU A 40 -8.64 2.19 -2.78
C LEU A 40 -7.95 1.45 -3.93
N ALA A 41 -8.41 0.23 -4.25
CA ALA A 41 -7.82 -0.59 -5.31
C ALA A 41 -7.90 0.07 -6.70
N SER A 42 -8.87 0.97 -6.92
CA SER A 42 -9.06 1.68 -8.19
C SER A 42 -8.56 3.14 -8.16
N ALA A 43 -8.12 3.65 -7.01
CA ALA A 43 -7.75 5.07 -6.85
C ALA A 43 -6.65 5.48 -7.86
N ASP A 44 -5.64 4.64 -8.01
CA ASP A 44 -4.54 4.84 -8.95
C ASP A 44 -4.77 4.22 -10.33
N GLY A 45 -5.95 3.64 -10.57
CA GLY A 45 -6.29 2.87 -11.75
C GLY A 45 -5.80 1.42 -11.70
N TRP A 46 -6.14 0.67 -12.74
CA TRP A 46 -5.79 -0.73 -12.91
C TRP A 46 -4.64 -0.86 -13.91
N VAL A 47 -3.79 -1.86 -13.71
CA VAL A 47 -2.85 -2.32 -14.73
C VAL A 47 -3.43 -3.55 -15.42
N PHE A 48 -3.35 -3.58 -16.74
CA PHE A 48 -3.93 -4.65 -17.56
C PHE A 48 -2.91 -5.17 -18.56
N HIS A 49 -2.89 -6.49 -18.71
CA HIS A 49 -2.12 -7.16 -19.75
C HIS A 49 -2.95 -8.28 -20.36
N LYS A 50 -2.97 -8.36 -21.69
CA LYS A 50 -3.68 -9.41 -22.41
C LYS A 50 -2.92 -10.73 -22.30
N GLY A 51 -3.61 -11.80 -21.91
CA GLY A 51 -3.03 -13.16 -21.79
C GLY A 51 -3.51 -13.89 -20.54
N ASN A 52 -2.79 -14.93 -20.15
CA ASN A 52 -3.10 -15.76 -18.97
C ASN A 52 -1.82 -16.39 -18.42
N ASP A 53 -1.09 -15.65 -17.58
CA ASP A 53 0.11 -16.13 -16.91
C ASP A 53 -0.12 -16.17 -15.39
N ILE A 54 0.16 -17.33 -14.78
CA ILE A 54 0.02 -17.56 -13.34
C ILE A 54 0.96 -16.68 -12.50
N ASN A 55 2.05 -16.19 -13.08
CA ASN A 55 3.01 -15.34 -12.38
C ASN A 55 2.48 -13.93 -12.10
N TRP A 56 1.37 -13.53 -12.72
CA TRP A 56 0.77 -12.20 -12.56
C TRP A 56 0.19 -11.93 -11.16
N SER A 57 0.02 -12.95 -10.33
CA SER A 57 -0.42 -12.79 -8.94
C SER A 57 0.72 -12.62 -7.94
N LYS A 58 1.98 -12.53 -8.38
CA LYS A 58 3.11 -12.30 -7.48
C LYS A 58 3.05 -10.88 -6.92
N GLU A 59 3.55 -10.68 -5.71
CA GLU A 59 3.59 -9.36 -5.07
C GLU A 59 4.46 -8.35 -5.85
N ASN A 60 5.60 -8.82 -6.37
CA ASN A 60 6.56 -8.01 -7.12
C ASN A 60 6.62 -8.42 -8.59
N ILE A 61 5.53 -8.22 -9.33
CA ILE A 61 5.49 -8.48 -10.77
C ILE A 61 6.19 -7.39 -11.57
N ASP A 62 6.82 -7.77 -12.67
CA ASP A 62 7.27 -6.83 -13.69
C ASP A 62 6.06 -6.36 -14.51
N LEU A 63 5.81 -5.05 -14.46
CA LEU A 63 4.71 -4.39 -15.15
C LEU A 63 5.13 -3.83 -16.52
N SER A 64 6.35 -4.13 -16.98
CA SER A 64 6.83 -3.70 -18.30
C SER A 64 5.90 -4.20 -19.40
N GLY A 65 5.37 -3.29 -20.21
CA GLY A 65 4.44 -3.61 -21.31
C GLY A 65 2.97 -3.76 -20.89
N TRP A 66 2.64 -3.54 -19.62
CA TRP A 66 1.25 -3.49 -19.16
C TRP A 66 0.62 -2.13 -19.46
N GLU A 67 -0.67 -2.13 -19.79
CA GLU A 67 -1.44 -0.93 -20.05
C GLU A 67 -2.07 -0.41 -18.75
N LYS A 68 -2.06 0.92 -18.55
CA LYS A 68 -2.72 1.55 -17.41
C LYS A 68 -4.14 1.98 -17.81
N LEU A 69 -5.13 1.48 -17.08
CA LEU A 69 -6.54 1.77 -17.26
C LEU A 69 -7.07 2.56 -16.07
N LYS A 70 -7.78 3.65 -16.32
CA LYS A 70 -8.52 4.38 -15.28
C LYS A 70 -9.98 4.43 -15.70
N PRO A 71 -10.82 3.49 -15.26
CA PRO A 71 -12.26 3.57 -15.51
C PRO A 71 -12.79 4.85 -14.89
N THR A 72 -13.42 5.70 -15.70
CA THR A 72 -14.17 6.89 -15.27
C THR A 72 -15.61 6.56 -14.98
#